data_AF-X1CIW4-F1
#
_entry.id   AF-X1CIW4-F1
#
_cell.length_a   1.000
_cell.length_b   1.000
_cell.length_c   1.000
_cell.angle_alpha   90.00
_cell.angle_beta   90.00
_cell.angle_gamma   90.00
#
_symmetry.space_group_name_H-M   'P 1'
#
loop_
_entity.id
_entity.type
_entity.pdbx_description
1 polymer ?
#
loop_
_entity_poly.entity_id
_entity_poly.type
_entity_poly.pdbx_seq_one_letter_code
_entity_poly.pdbx_strand_id
1 'polypeptide(L)'
;HESAKALNQLLDRQNTDGGWSWADGEPSGPLATGQALYALAEAGVDLDAFDSAIDHGRRFLAQTQREDGSWETSSTKTANKGKSTDVSDFYGSAWAVIGLCRILPEKSPITVTRSD
;
A
#
# COMPACT_ATOMS: atom_id res chain seq x y z
N HIS A 1 -20.11 -13.03 1.01
CA HIS A 1 -19.48 -14.22 1.61
C HIS A 1 -18.10 -14.46 1.01
N GLU A 2 -17.96 -14.47 -0.33
CA GLU A 2 -16.65 -14.55 -1.00
C GLU A 2 -15.71 -13.36 -0.73
N SER A 3 -16.23 -12.12 -0.70
CA SER A 3 -15.40 -10.92 -0.48
C SER A 3 -14.70 -10.92 0.87
N ALA A 4 -15.41 -11.30 1.94
CA ALA A 4 -14.84 -11.39 3.30
C ALA A 4 -13.74 -12.46 3.38
N LYS A 5 -13.91 -13.59 2.68
CA LYS A 5 -12.89 -14.64 2.61
C LYS A 5 -11.65 -14.16 1.88
N ALA A 6 -11.81 -13.47 0.74
CA ALA A 6 -10.70 -12.89 -0.01
C ALA A 6 -9.94 -11.84 0.81
N LEU A 7 -10.64 -11.03 1.62
CA LEU A 7 -10.00 -10.06 2.52
C LEU A 7 -9.21 -10.74 3.63
N ASN A 8 -9.76 -11.76 4.28
CA ASN A 8 -9.02 -12.51 5.28
C ASN A 8 -7.76 -13.15 4.68
N GLN A 9 -7.86 -13.73 3.48
CA GLN A 9 -6.68 -14.26 2.78
C GLN A 9 -5.65 -13.17 2.45
N LEU A 10 -6.10 -11.96 2.12
CA LEU A 10 -5.20 -10.84 1.91
C LEU A 10 -4.50 -10.44 3.22
N LEU A 11 -5.25 -10.35 4.33
CA LEU A 11 -4.69 -10.03 5.66
C LEU A 11 -3.70 -11.10 6.13
N ASP A 12 -4.01 -12.38 5.95
CA ASP A 12 -3.13 -13.51 6.31
C ASP A 12 -1.82 -13.53 5.52
N ARG A 13 -1.74 -12.78 4.42
CA ARG A 13 -0.56 -12.66 3.55
C ARG A 13 0.27 -11.41 3.82
N GLN A 14 -0.08 -10.60 4.82
CA GLN A 14 0.76 -9.49 5.23
C GLN A 14 2.07 -10.03 5.82
N ASN A 15 3.19 -9.53 5.33
CA ASN A 15 4.51 -9.89 5.85
C ASN A 15 4.75 -9.23 7.21
N THR A 16 5.75 -9.74 7.94
CA THR A 16 6.12 -9.23 9.28
C THR A 16 6.66 -7.80 9.28
N ASP A 17 7.10 -7.30 8.12
CA ASP A 17 7.50 -5.90 7.91
C ASP A 17 6.31 -4.97 7.64
N GLY A 18 5.09 -5.51 7.62
CA GLY A 18 3.84 -4.77 7.40
C GLY A 18 3.45 -4.59 5.93
N GLY A 19 4.31 -4.96 4.99
CA GLY A 19 3.98 -4.88 3.56
C GLY A 19 3.36 -6.16 3.02
N TRP A 20 3.06 -6.13 1.72
CA TRP A 20 2.68 -7.31 0.93
C TRP A 20 3.68 -7.54 -0.18
N SER A 21 3.84 -8.80 -0.56
CA SER A 21 4.72 -9.25 -1.63
C SER A 21 3.93 -9.57 -2.91
N TRP A 22 4.65 -9.62 -4.04
CA TRP A 22 4.08 -10.06 -5.31
C TRP A 22 3.71 -11.56 -5.28
N ALA A 23 4.51 -12.35 -4.56
CA ALA A 23 4.31 -13.79 -4.41
C ALA A 23 4.57 -14.23 -2.97
N ASP A 24 3.87 -15.29 -2.55
CA ASP A 24 3.97 -15.84 -1.20
C ASP A 24 5.44 -16.16 -0.84
N GLY A 25 5.91 -15.65 0.29
CA GLY A 25 7.28 -15.85 0.77
C GLY A 25 8.37 -14.95 0.16
N GLU A 26 8.02 -14.07 -0.78
CA GLU A 26 8.93 -13.01 -1.26
C GLU A 26 8.91 -11.77 -0.34
N PRO A 27 9.94 -10.92 -0.37
CA PRO A 27 9.94 -9.65 0.35
C PRO A 27 8.78 -8.74 -0.05
N SER A 28 8.36 -7.88 0.89
CA SER A 28 7.35 -6.88 0.62
C SER A 28 7.79 -5.89 -0.45
N GLY A 29 6.84 -5.46 -1.27
CA GLY A 29 7.06 -4.51 -2.34
C GLY A 29 6.03 -3.38 -2.32
N PRO A 30 6.41 -2.17 -2.75
CA PRO A 30 5.52 -1.01 -2.78
C PRO A 30 4.31 -1.22 -3.69
N LEU A 31 4.49 -1.90 -4.82
CA LEU A 31 3.41 -2.23 -5.76
C LEU A 31 2.34 -3.09 -5.10
N ALA A 32 2.73 -4.23 -4.52
CA ALA A 32 1.80 -5.17 -3.91
C ALA A 32 1.15 -4.57 -2.65
N THR A 33 1.92 -3.82 -1.84
CA THR A 33 1.40 -3.11 -0.67
C THR A 33 0.37 -2.05 -1.07
N GLY A 34 0.64 -1.24 -2.09
CA GLY A 34 -0.30 -0.24 -2.60
C GLY A 34 -1.61 -0.86 -3.10
N GLN A 35 -1.52 -1.99 -3.83
CA GLN A 35 -2.69 -2.74 -4.28
C GLN A 35 -3.49 -3.34 -3.13
N ALA A 36 -2.81 -3.90 -2.11
CA ALA A 36 -3.46 -4.45 -0.93
C ALA A 36 -4.23 -3.37 -0.16
N LEU A 37 -3.60 -2.21 0.09
CA LEU A 37 -4.25 -1.08 0.74
C LEU A 37 -5.47 -0.58 -0.04
N TYR A 38 -5.35 -0.48 -1.37
CA TYR A 38 -6.48 -0.11 -2.22
C TYR A 38 -7.63 -1.13 -2.13
N ALA A 39 -7.33 -2.42 -2.20
CA ALA A 39 -8.33 -3.48 -2.12
C ALA A 39 -9.04 -3.53 -0.75
N LEU A 40 -8.30 -3.33 0.34
CA LEU A 40 -8.87 -3.21 1.68
C LEU A 40 -9.84 -2.02 1.77
N ALA A 41 -9.50 -0.91 1.11
CA ALA A 41 -10.35 0.28 1.11
C ALA A 41 -11.62 0.16 0.25
N GLU A 42 -11.55 -0.56 -0.86
CA GLU A 42 -12.69 -0.78 -1.77
C GLU A 42 -13.64 -1.90 -1.33
N ALA A 43 -13.26 -2.66 -0.31
CA ALA A 43 -14.03 -3.79 0.19
C ALA A 43 -15.44 -3.44 0.71
N GLY A 44 -15.74 -2.15 0.91
CA GLY A 44 -17.03 -1.67 1.42
C GLY A 44 -17.33 -2.11 2.85
N VAL A 45 -16.29 -2.51 3.59
CA VAL A 45 -16.35 -2.83 5.02
C VAL A 45 -15.73 -1.69 5.81
N ASP A 46 -16.09 -1.60 7.09
CA ASP A 46 -15.52 -0.63 8.00
C ASP A 46 -14.00 -0.81 8.07
N LEU A 47 -13.25 0.24 7.72
CA LEU A 47 -11.78 0.21 7.70
C LEU A 47 -11.21 0.03 9.11
N ASP A 48 -11.97 0.40 10.14
CA ASP A 48 -11.59 0.20 11.53
C ASP A 48 -11.40 -1.29 11.85
N ALA A 49 -12.07 -2.19 11.12
CA ALA A 49 -11.88 -3.63 11.27
C ALA A 49 -10.47 -4.10 10.86
N PHE A 50 -9.75 -3.31 10.06
CA PHE A 50 -8.44 -3.63 9.52
C PHE A 50 -7.37 -2.57 9.85
N ASP A 51 -7.65 -1.68 10.81
CA ASP A 51 -6.80 -0.52 11.11
C ASP A 51 -5.33 -0.89 11.34
N SER A 52 -5.08 -1.95 12.11
CA SER A 52 -3.72 -2.47 12.36
C SER A 52 -3.00 -2.88 11.06
N ALA A 53 -3.66 -3.62 10.17
CA ALA A 53 -3.05 -4.05 8.91
C ALA A 53 -2.79 -2.87 7.96
N ILE A 54 -3.74 -1.94 7.90
CA ILE A 54 -3.63 -0.70 7.11
C ILE A 54 -2.47 0.16 7.64
N ASP A 55 -2.39 0.36 8.95
CA ASP A 55 -1.34 1.13 9.62
C ASP A 55 0.06 0.53 9.41
N HIS A 56 0.19 -0.80 9.49
CA HIS A 56 1.44 -1.46 9.13
C HIS A 56 1.83 -1.24 7.66
N GLY A 57 0.88 -1.39 6.72
CA GLY A 57 1.14 -1.12 5.30
C GLY A 57 1.52 0.33 5.02
N ARG A 58 0.90 1.28 5.72
CA ARG A 58 1.26 2.72 5.67
C ARG A 58 2.68 2.95 6.13
N ARG A 59 3.07 2.37 7.28
CA ARG A 59 4.42 2.51 7.82
C ARG A 59 5.45 1.90 6.89
N PHE A 60 5.18 0.72 6.33
CA PHE A 60 6.06 0.10 5.34
C PHE A 60 6.31 1.05 4.16
N LEU A 61 5.25 1.62 3.56
CA LEU A 61 5.41 2.57 2.46
C LEU A 61 6.14 3.84 2.90
N ALA A 62 5.82 4.41 4.05
CA ALA A 62 6.50 5.61 4.54
C ALA A 62 8.00 5.38 4.82
N GLN A 63 8.37 4.21 5.33
CA GLN A 63 9.76 3.85 5.65
C GLN A 63 10.60 3.48 4.44
N THR A 64 9.96 3.00 3.36
CA THR A 64 10.63 2.55 2.13
C THR A 64 10.59 3.58 1.01
N GLN A 65 9.96 4.75 1.24
CA GLN A 65 9.96 5.85 0.30
C GLN A 65 11.37 6.46 0.21
N ARG A 66 11.85 6.70 -1.02
CA ARG A 66 13.10 7.40 -1.28
C ARG A 66 12.93 8.90 -1.04
N GLU A 67 14.05 9.62 -0.93
CA GLU A 67 14.06 11.08 -0.70
C GLU A 67 13.33 11.88 -1.80
N ASP A 68 13.32 11.37 -3.04
CA ASP A 68 12.62 11.98 -4.17
C ASP A 68 11.12 11.67 -4.21
N GLY A 69 10.62 10.91 -3.24
CA GLY A 69 9.23 10.50 -3.11
C GLY A 69 8.85 9.23 -3.88
N SER A 70 9.77 8.63 -4.63
CA SER A 70 9.55 7.37 -5.34
C SER A 70 9.75 6.14 -4.44
N TRP A 71 9.36 4.97 -4.94
CA TRP A 71 9.65 3.68 -4.31
C TRP A 71 10.42 2.75 -5.24
N GLU A 72 11.42 2.08 -4.67
CA GLU A 72 12.13 1.02 -5.36
C GLU A 72 11.24 -0.20 -5.56
N THR A 73 11.09 -0.64 -6.81
CA THR A 73 10.24 -1.78 -7.13
C THR A 73 11.01 -2.76 -7.99
N SER A 74 11.19 -3.98 -7.46
CA SER A 74 11.75 -5.10 -8.20
C SER A 74 10.93 -5.40 -9.44
N SER A 75 11.58 -5.44 -10.61
CA SER A 75 10.94 -5.89 -11.84
C SER A 75 10.53 -7.35 -11.74
N THR A 76 9.30 -7.65 -12.16
CA THR A 76 8.73 -9.00 -12.24
C THR A 76 9.05 -9.69 -13.57
N LYS A 77 9.60 -8.96 -14.57
CA LYS A 77 9.99 -9.54 -15.86
C LYS A 77 11.20 -10.47 -15.69
N THR A 78 11.15 -11.66 -16.28
CA THR A 78 12.19 -12.70 -16.20
C THR A 78 13.58 -12.20 -16.60
N ALA A 79 13.66 -11.31 -17.59
CA ALA A 79 14.93 -10.71 -18.03
C ALA A 79 15.60 -9.80 -16.96
N ASN A 80 14.81 -9.24 -16.04
CA ASN A 80 15.25 -8.26 -15.04
C ASN A 80 14.74 -8.64 -13.63
N LYS A 81 14.53 -9.93 -13.36
CA LYS A 81 13.91 -10.38 -12.11
C LYS A 81 14.73 -9.89 -10.92
N GLY A 82 14.09 -9.14 -10.02
CA GLY A 82 14.72 -8.61 -8.81
C GLY A 82 15.59 -7.37 -9.00
N LYS A 83 15.60 -6.75 -10.19
CA LYS A 83 16.27 -5.45 -10.43
C LYS A 83 15.25 -4.34 -10.51
N SER A 84 15.52 -3.22 -9.83
CA SER A 84 14.80 -1.97 -10.03
C SER A 84 15.12 -1.40 -11.42
N THR A 85 14.08 -0.87 -12.07
CA THR A 85 14.15 -0.18 -13.36
C THR A 85 13.22 1.03 -13.28
N ASP A 86 13.49 2.10 -14.03
CA ASP A 86 12.65 3.31 -14.02
C ASP A 86 11.15 3.00 -14.22
N VAL A 87 10.86 2.03 -15.08
CA VAL A 87 9.48 1.60 -15.36
C VAL A 87 8.86 0.90 -14.16
N SER A 88 9.58 -0.03 -13.51
CA SER A 88 9.04 -0.73 -12.34
C SER A 88 8.86 0.19 -11.15
N ASP A 89 9.80 1.11 -10.92
CA ASP A 89 9.73 2.12 -9.87
C ASP A 89 8.56 3.08 -10.11
N PHE A 90 8.30 3.48 -11.36
CA PHE A 90 7.13 4.30 -11.70
C PHE A 90 5.82 3.59 -11.36
N TYR A 91 5.67 2.32 -11.77
CA TYR A 91 4.45 1.56 -11.45
C TYR A 91 4.27 1.32 -9.95
N GLY A 92 5.34 0.98 -9.22
CA GLY A 92 5.26 0.79 -7.78
C GLY A 92 4.95 2.08 -7.05
N SER A 93 5.54 3.20 -7.46
CA SER A 93 5.25 4.52 -6.89
C SER A 93 3.81 4.93 -7.15
N ALA A 94 3.29 4.70 -8.36
CA ALA A 94 1.90 5.02 -8.70
C ALA A 94 0.90 4.23 -7.82
N TRP A 95 1.11 2.93 -7.64
CA TRP A 95 0.25 2.11 -6.78
C TRP A 95 0.40 2.44 -5.29
N ALA A 96 1.61 2.74 -4.83
CA ALA A 96 1.84 3.20 -3.46
C ALA A 96 1.02 4.47 -3.18
N VAL A 97 1.07 5.45 -4.08
CA VAL A 97 0.30 6.69 -3.96
C VAL A 97 -1.21 6.43 -3.99
N ILE A 98 -1.71 5.62 -4.94
CA ILE A 98 -3.15 5.28 -5.02
C ILE A 98 -3.62 4.62 -3.72
N GLY A 99 -2.87 3.62 -3.23
CA GLY A 99 -3.18 2.92 -1.98
C GLY A 99 -3.25 3.88 -0.80
N LEU A 100 -2.21 4.72 -0.63
CA LEU A 100 -2.16 5.73 0.43
C LEU A 100 -3.33 6.73 0.34
N CYS A 101 -3.62 7.28 -0.84
CA CYS A 101 -4.72 8.22 -1.00
C CYS A 101 -6.08 7.65 -0.57
N ARG A 102 -6.27 6.33 -0.67
CA ARG A 102 -7.57 5.70 -0.38
C ARG A 102 -7.79 5.38 1.10
N ILE A 103 -6.69 5.21 1.84
CA ILE A 103 -6.69 4.81 3.26
C ILE A 103 -6.34 5.95 4.21
N LEU A 104 -5.88 7.09 3.68
CA LEU A 104 -5.61 8.27 4.51
C LEU A 104 -6.96 8.85 5.01
N PRO A 105 -7.08 9.15 6.32
CA PRO A 105 -8.25 9.82 6.83
C PRO A 105 -8.38 11.18 6.16
N GLU A 106 -9.62 11.58 5.82
CA GLU A 106 -9.86 12.92 5.32
C GLU A 106 -9.30 13.93 6.31
N LYS A 107 -8.46 14.86 5.83
CA LYS A 107 -8.01 15.98 6.65
C LYS A 107 -9.26 16.70 7.14
N SER A 108 -9.43 16.80 8.46
CA SER A 108 -10.48 17.64 9.04
C SER A 108 -10.44 19.01 8.37
N PRO A 109 -11.60 19.56 7.94
CA PRO A 109 -11.62 20.84 7.27
C PRO A 109 -10.95 21.88 8.18
N ILE A 110 -9.92 22.54 7.67
CA ILE A 110 -9.27 23.63 8.36
C ILE A 110 -10.32 24.73 8.51
N THR A 111 -10.93 24.85 9.68
CA THR A 111 -11.80 25.97 10.01
C THR A 111 -10.92 27.21 10.09
N VAL A 112 -10.75 27.90 8.97
CA VAL A 112 -10.15 29.24 8.96
C VAL A 112 -11.20 30.20 9.53
N THR A 113 -11.18 30.40 10.85
CA THR A 113 -11.85 31.53 11.48
C THR A 113 -11.11 32.79 11.07
N ARG A 114 -11.57 33.45 10.01
CA ARG A 114 -11.15 34.82 9.70
C ARG A 114 -11.70 35.71 10.81
N SER A 115 -10.80 36.28 11.61
CA SER A 115 -11.16 37.31 12.57
C SER A 115 -11.29 38.64 11.81
N ASP A 116 -12.44 39.29 11.95
CA ASP A 116 -12.69 40.66 11.46
C ASP A 116 -11.94 41.71 12.29
#